data_AF-A0A660XDL5-F1
#
_entry.id   AF-A0A660XDL5-F1
#
_cell.length_a   1.000
_cell.length_b   1.000
_cell.length_c   1.000
_cell.angle_alpha   90.00
_cell.angle_beta   90.00
_cell.angle_gamma   90.00
#
_symmetry.space_group_name_H-M   'P 1'
#
loop_
_entity.id
_entity.type
_entity.pdbx_description
1 polymer ?
#
loop_
_entity_poly.entity_id
_entity_poly.type
_entity_poly.pdbx_seq_one_letter_code
_entity_poly.pdbx_strand_id
1 'polypeptide(L)'
;MKAVAKYRRIEFSGVTKTELASLRYALTVKVPVFQRDWQGARIGYEDRMYLFHESGTYLCPRCFSDRVSYLTGIEETPPESVPLREIDLRVNLLEFEKKVALDALEKKVALIVGPTSSGKTYVAAAIASAVDAPFLYLAHRRDIVLQTYQRFKEWLKRDVGLAAGSDYEEQESMVMTFQTAAKYPDLKRFKVVLVDEAHHCPALTFCRVLCLCDAPLFFGFTAT
;
A
#
# COMPACT_ATOMS: atom_id res chain seq x y z
N MET A 1 -21.59 20.88 3.82
CA MET A 1 -21.10 19.58 3.30
C MET A 1 -21.37 18.51 4.34
N LYS A 2 -22.05 17.42 3.99
CA LYS A 2 -22.16 16.23 4.84
C LYS A 2 -21.42 15.09 4.16
N ALA A 3 -20.52 14.45 4.90
CA ALA A 3 -19.77 13.31 4.40
C ALA A 3 -19.94 12.12 5.33
N VAL A 4 -20.13 10.93 4.75
CA VAL A 4 -20.31 9.67 5.48
C VAL A 4 -19.27 8.68 4.98
N ALA A 5 -18.49 8.13 5.89
CA ALA A 5 -17.48 7.12 5.59
C ALA A 5 -18.07 5.71 5.78
N LYS A 6 -18.04 4.87 4.75
CA LYS A 6 -18.41 3.46 4.82
C LYS A 6 -17.45 2.64 3.97
N TYR A 7 -16.78 1.63 4.53
CA TYR A 7 -15.83 0.77 3.80
C TYR A 7 -14.77 1.54 3.00
N ARG A 8 -14.07 2.50 3.63
CA ARG A 8 -13.04 3.34 2.97
C ARG A 8 -13.58 4.23 1.82
N ARG A 9 -14.89 4.24 1.63
CA ARG A 9 -15.61 5.09 0.69
C ARG A 9 -16.20 6.27 1.45
N ILE A 10 -15.86 7.48 1.05
CA ILE A 10 -16.39 8.72 1.62
C ILE A 10 -17.35 9.29 0.60
N GLU A 11 -18.63 9.38 0.96
CA GLU A 11 -19.64 9.96 0.09
C GLU A 11 -19.90 11.40 0.50
N PHE A 12 -19.70 12.32 -0.44
CA PHE A 12 -19.94 13.74 -0.26
C PHE A 12 -21.35 14.09 -0.74
N SER A 13 -22.15 14.70 0.13
CA SER A 13 -23.52 15.14 -0.19
C SER A 13 -23.70 16.64 0.06
N GLY A 14 -24.52 17.27 -0.79
CA GLY A 14 -24.79 18.71 -0.74
C GLY A 14 -23.56 19.57 -1.06
N VAL A 15 -22.78 19.17 -2.08
CA VAL A 15 -21.54 19.83 -2.50
C VAL A 15 -21.71 20.36 -3.93
N THR A 16 -21.29 21.60 -4.17
CA THR A 16 -21.36 22.22 -5.50
C THR A 16 -20.35 21.60 -6.46
N LYS A 17 -20.55 21.74 -7.78
CA LYS A 17 -19.58 21.26 -8.78
C LYS A 17 -18.18 21.87 -8.59
N THR A 18 -18.11 23.12 -8.15
CA THR A 18 -16.84 23.83 -7.89
C THR A 18 -16.13 23.26 -6.66
N GLU A 19 -16.85 23.04 -5.56
CA GLU A 19 -16.29 22.41 -4.36
C GLU A 19 -15.85 20.97 -4.63
N LEU A 20 -16.61 20.21 -5.42
CA LEU A 20 -16.21 18.86 -5.86
C LEU A 20 -14.93 18.89 -6.70
N ALA A 21 -14.76 19.87 -7.58
CA ALA A 21 -13.54 20.05 -8.35
C ALA A 21 -12.33 20.40 -7.46
N SER A 22 -12.54 21.25 -6.45
CA SER A 22 -11.51 21.61 -5.46
C SER A 22 -11.11 20.43 -4.59
N LEU A 23 -12.07 19.64 -4.10
CA LEU A 23 -11.81 18.41 -3.35
C LEU A 23 -11.09 17.38 -4.22
N ARG A 24 -11.52 17.20 -5.47
CA ARG A 24 -10.82 16.35 -6.44
C ARG A 24 -9.38 16.79 -6.59
N TYR A 25 -9.10 18.08 -6.74
CA TYR A 25 -7.73 18.59 -6.88
C TYR A 25 -6.89 18.37 -5.61
N ALA A 26 -7.41 18.73 -4.43
CA ALA A 26 -6.69 18.64 -3.16
C ALA A 26 -6.39 17.19 -2.74
N LEU A 27 -7.32 16.28 -3.07
CA LEU A 27 -7.24 14.86 -2.75
C LEU A 27 -6.63 14.02 -3.89
N THR A 28 -6.25 14.64 -5.01
CA THR A 28 -5.46 14.00 -6.06
C THR A 28 -3.99 14.09 -5.68
N VAL A 29 -3.30 12.95 -5.71
CA VAL A 29 -1.84 12.91 -5.62
C VAL A 29 -1.29 13.03 -7.04
N LYS A 30 -0.38 13.99 -7.26
CA LYS A 30 0.41 14.04 -8.50
C LYS A 30 1.44 12.90 -8.43
N VAL A 31 1.37 11.97 -9.36
CA VAL A 31 2.42 10.96 -9.55
C VAL A 31 3.51 11.61 -10.42
N PRO A 32 4.81 11.52 -10.07
CA PRO A 32 5.87 12.04 -10.93
C PRO A 32 5.84 11.35 -12.30
N VAL A 33 5.93 12.14 -13.38
CA VAL A 33 5.73 11.71 -14.77
C VAL A 33 6.83 10.76 -15.25
N PHE A 34 6.44 9.65 -15.87
CA PHE A 34 7.33 8.79 -16.68
C PHE A 34 7.51 9.44 -18.08
N GLN A 35 8.71 9.96 -18.38
CA GLN A 35 9.05 10.37 -19.75
C GLN A 35 9.67 9.19 -20.50
N ARG A 36 8.98 8.70 -21.54
CA ARG A 36 9.60 7.85 -22.57
C ARG A 36 9.59 8.61 -23.89
N ASP A 37 10.76 8.94 -24.40
CA ASP A 37 10.93 9.42 -25.77
C ASP A 37 10.79 8.24 -26.74
N TRP A 38 9.76 8.29 -27.59
CA TRP A 38 9.73 7.52 -28.83
C TRP A 38 9.54 8.51 -29.97
N GLN A 39 10.65 8.81 -30.65
CA GLN A 39 10.69 9.48 -31.97
C GLN A 39 9.72 10.68 -32.13
N GLY A 40 9.90 11.72 -31.31
CA GLY A 40 9.34 13.04 -31.61
C GLY A 40 7.86 13.28 -31.25
N ALA A 41 7.17 12.33 -30.63
CA ALA A 41 5.84 12.54 -30.06
C ALA A 41 5.89 12.63 -28.52
N ARG A 42 5.66 13.82 -27.96
CA ARG A 42 5.37 13.99 -26.53
C ARG A 42 3.93 13.57 -26.27
N ILE A 43 3.71 12.32 -25.84
CA ILE A 43 2.43 11.88 -25.29
C ILE A 43 2.55 11.95 -23.77
N GLY A 44 2.15 13.07 -23.18
CA GLY A 44 2.01 13.19 -21.73
C GLY A 44 0.60 12.78 -21.32
N TYR A 45 0.46 11.66 -20.62
CA TYR A 45 -0.74 11.41 -19.82
C TYR A 45 -0.59 12.23 -18.53
N GLU A 46 -1.57 13.08 -18.20
CA GLU A 46 -1.68 13.63 -16.85
C GLU A 46 -2.03 12.47 -15.89
N ASP A 47 -1.01 11.74 -15.40
CA ASP A 47 -1.19 10.65 -14.44
C ASP A 47 -1.46 11.19 -13.04
N ARG A 48 -2.68 11.67 -12.87
CA ARG A 48 -3.29 12.03 -11.58
C ARG A 48 -3.87 10.77 -10.94
N MET A 49 -3.48 10.49 -9.70
CA MET A 49 -4.14 9.45 -8.91
C MET A 49 -5.46 10.00 -8.36
N TYR A 50 -6.55 9.68 -9.06
CA TYR A 50 -7.88 10.09 -8.65
C TYR A 50 -8.38 9.17 -7.53
N LEU A 51 -8.23 9.64 -6.29
CA LEU A 51 -8.92 9.06 -5.14
C LEU A 51 -10.43 9.43 -5.14
N PHE A 52 -10.92 10.17 -6.13
CA PHE A 52 -12.28 10.70 -6.23
C PHE A 52 -12.99 10.24 -7.52
N HIS A 53 -14.23 9.75 -7.40
CA HIS A 53 -15.14 9.35 -8.48
C HIS A 53 -16.23 10.40 -8.71
N GLU A 54 -16.63 10.62 -9.96
CA GLU A 54 -17.55 11.69 -10.40
C GLU A 54 -18.95 11.62 -9.76
N SER A 55 -19.32 10.46 -9.19
CA SER A 55 -20.57 10.26 -8.45
C SER A 55 -20.58 10.92 -7.05
N GLY A 56 -19.60 11.75 -6.69
CA GLY A 56 -19.48 12.28 -5.33
C GLY A 56 -18.88 11.29 -4.34
N THR A 57 -18.20 10.26 -4.84
CA THR A 57 -17.67 9.16 -4.06
C THR A 57 -16.15 9.21 -4.05
N TYR A 58 -15.56 9.25 -2.86
CA TYR A 58 -14.12 9.22 -2.67
C TYR A 58 -13.68 7.86 -2.14
N LEU A 59 -12.67 7.28 -2.75
CA LEU A 59 -12.00 6.06 -2.32
C LEU A 59 -10.75 6.49 -1.55
N CYS A 60 -10.80 6.36 -0.22
CA CYS A 60 -9.69 6.69 0.67
C CYS A 60 -9.01 5.41 1.17
N PRO A 61 -7.85 5.01 0.64
CA PRO A 61 -7.03 4.04 1.35
C PRO A 61 -6.75 4.57 2.76
N ARG A 62 -6.73 3.70 3.77
CA ARG A 62 -6.52 4.11 5.16
C ARG A 62 -5.22 4.91 5.35
N CYS A 63 -4.18 4.60 4.58
CA CYS A 63 -2.91 5.33 4.62
C CYS A 63 -3.00 6.81 4.18
N PHE A 64 -4.15 7.28 3.68
CA PHE A 64 -4.43 8.68 3.36
C PHE A 64 -5.45 9.34 4.32
N SER A 65 -5.89 8.64 5.39
CA SER A 65 -6.92 9.11 6.32
C SER A 65 -6.60 10.47 6.93
N ASP A 66 -5.34 10.72 7.29
CA ASP A 66 -4.93 11.94 7.97
C ASP A 66 -5.03 13.14 7.03
N ARG A 67 -4.62 12.95 5.77
CA ARG A 67 -4.74 13.98 4.73
C ARG A 67 -6.19 14.29 4.42
N VAL A 68 -7.06 13.28 4.39
CA VAL A 68 -8.49 13.49 4.22
C VAL A 68 -9.09 14.23 5.40
N SER A 69 -8.79 13.79 6.62
CA SER A 69 -9.28 14.43 7.84
C SER A 69 -8.88 15.90 7.88
N TYR A 70 -7.62 16.21 7.55
CA TYR A 70 -7.12 17.57 7.43
C TYR A 70 -7.86 18.41 6.37
N LEU A 71 -8.11 17.84 5.18
CA LEU A 71 -8.72 18.58 4.06
C LEU A 71 -10.24 18.71 4.16
N THR A 72 -10.91 17.81 4.88
CA THR A 72 -12.38 17.69 4.87
C THR A 72 -13.02 17.91 6.22
N GLY A 73 -12.24 17.87 7.32
CA GLY A 73 -12.74 17.89 8.70
C GLY A 73 -13.47 16.61 9.11
N ILE A 74 -13.43 15.56 8.30
CA ILE A 74 -14.04 14.26 8.61
C ILE A 74 -13.07 13.49 9.50
N GLU A 75 -13.43 13.27 10.75
CA GLU A 75 -12.68 12.38 11.63
C GLU A 75 -12.94 10.92 11.24
N GLU A 76 -11.89 10.20 10.87
CA GLU A 76 -11.97 8.75 10.68
C GLU A 76 -11.78 8.00 12.01
N THR A 77 -12.38 6.81 12.10
CA THR A 77 -12.17 5.93 13.25
C THR A 77 -10.69 5.54 13.35
N PRO A 78 -10.05 5.70 14.53
CA PRO A 78 -8.66 5.34 14.72
C PRO A 78 -8.38 3.90 14.30
N PRO A 79 -7.20 3.62 13.73
CA PRO A 79 -6.80 2.25 13.43
C PRO A 79 -6.76 1.39 14.70
N GLU A 80 -7.14 0.12 14.55
CA GLU A 80 -6.91 -0.90 15.57
C GLU A 80 -5.42 -0.97 15.91
N SER A 81 -5.10 -1.09 17.19
CA SER A 81 -3.72 -1.31 17.65
C SER A 81 -3.26 -2.71 17.27
N VAL A 82 -2.09 -2.81 16.63
CA VAL A 82 -1.48 -4.11 16.31
C VAL A 82 -0.31 -4.37 17.26
N PRO A 83 -0.26 -5.51 17.96
CA PRO A 83 0.84 -5.84 18.85
C PRO A 83 2.14 -6.03 18.06
N LEU A 84 3.21 -5.42 18.57
CA LEU A 84 4.57 -5.59 18.07
C LEU A 84 5.33 -6.59 18.93
N ARG A 85 6.23 -7.34 18.30
CA ARG A 85 7.15 -8.29 18.91
C ARG A 85 8.57 -7.94 18.47
N GLU A 86 9.55 -8.55 19.13
CA GLU A 86 10.93 -8.48 18.66
C GLU A 86 11.06 -9.07 17.25
N ILE A 87 11.94 -8.46 16.44
CA ILE A 87 12.25 -8.96 15.10
C ILE A 87 12.98 -10.29 15.26
N ASP A 88 12.41 -11.36 14.71
CA ASP A 88 12.93 -12.71 14.82
C ASP A 88 12.89 -13.43 13.45
N LEU A 89 14.02 -13.37 12.75
CA LEU A 89 14.21 -13.93 11.42
C LEU A 89 15.29 -15.03 11.44
N ARG A 90 15.23 -15.94 10.48
CA ARG A 90 16.27 -16.95 10.19
C ARG A 90 17.45 -16.37 9.39
N VAL A 91 17.42 -15.07 9.09
CA VAL A 91 18.47 -14.35 8.38
C VAL A 91 18.96 -13.17 9.23
N ASN A 92 20.25 -12.85 9.11
CA ASN A 92 20.84 -11.72 9.82
C ASN A 92 20.49 -10.41 9.11
N LEU A 93 20.02 -9.44 9.89
CA LEU A 93 19.80 -8.07 9.44
C LEU A 93 21.02 -7.21 9.76
N LEU A 94 21.33 -6.24 8.90
CA LEU A 94 22.25 -5.17 9.24
C LEU A 94 21.57 -4.20 10.22
N GLU A 95 22.37 -3.56 11.09
CA GLU A 95 21.84 -2.63 12.10
C GLU A 95 20.99 -1.51 11.50
N PHE A 96 21.37 -1.00 10.32
CA PHE A 96 20.58 0.03 9.64
C PHE A 96 19.23 -0.50 9.14
N GLU A 97 19.15 -1.76 8.68
CA GLU A 97 17.90 -2.36 8.19
C GLU A 97 16.92 -2.56 9.34
N LYS A 98 17.44 -3.05 10.48
CA LYS A 98 16.68 -3.18 11.72
C LYS A 98 16.15 -1.83 12.19
N LYS A 99 17.00 -0.80 12.19
CA LYS A 99 16.60 0.56 12.56
C LYS A 99 15.49 1.10 11.65
N VAL A 100 15.66 0.99 10.33
CA VAL A 100 14.64 1.46 9.37
C VAL A 100 13.30 0.75 9.58
N ALA A 101 13.31 -0.56 9.87
CA ALA A 101 12.10 -1.31 10.16
C ALA A 101 11.39 -0.81 11.44
N LEU A 102 12.14 -0.58 12.52
CA LEU A 102 11.59 -0.08 13.78
C LEU A 102 11.05 1.35 13.65
N ASP A 103 11.80 2.24 12.98
CA ASP A 103 11.38 3.61 12.71
C ASP A 103 10.07 3.62 11.88
N ALA A 104 9.96 2.73 10.88
CA ALA A 104 8.74 2.59 10.10
C ALA A 104 7.55 2.13 10.96
N LEU A 105 7.73 1.10 11.79
CA LEU A 105 6.69 0.58 12.69
C LEU A 105 6.16 1.65 13.65
N GLU A 106 7.02 2.53 14.16
CA GLU A 106 6.60 3.68 15.00
C GLU A 106 5.70 4.64 14.21
N LYS A 107 6.00 4.89 12.93
CA LYS A 107 5.19 5.77 12.07
C LYS A 107 3.88 5.13 11.62
N LYS A 108 3.74 3.79 11.70
CA LYS A 108 2.60 2.99 11.22
C LYS A 108 2.37 3.02 9.71
N VAL A 109 2.52 4.19 9.10
CA VAL A 109 2.43 4.43 7.65
C VAL A 109 3.72 5.10 7.20
N ALA A 110 4.48 4.45 6.30
CA ALA A 110 5.73 5.03 5.81
C ALA A 110 6.06 4.63 4.35
N LEU A 111 6.74 5.52 3.64
CA LEU A 111 7.39 5.22 2.36
C LEU A 111 8.90 5.11 2.60
N ILE A 112 9.44 3.91 2.40
CA ILE A 112 10.84 3.59 2.59
C ILE A 112 11.54 3.71 1.24
N VAL A 113 12.38 4.75 1.13
CA VAL A 113 13.13 5.09 -0.08
C VAL A 113 14.57 4.62 0.06
N GLY A 114 15.05 3.84 -0.90
CA GLY A 114 16.44 3.41 -0.94
C GLY A 114 16.77 2.75 -2.28
N PRO A 115 18.02 2.81 -2.77
CA PRO A 115 18.38 2.34 -4.10
C PRO A 115 18.02 0.86 -4.35
N THR A 116 18.02 0.43 -5.61
CA THR A 116 17.93 -1.01 -5.91
C THR A 116 19.11 -1.74 -5.23
N SER A 117 18.86 -2.94 -4.70
CA SER A 117 19.82 -3.70 -3.88
C SER A 117 20.14 -3.14 -2.49
N SER A 118 19.39 -2.15 -1.96
CA SER A 118 19.62 -1.55 -0.63
C SER A 118 19.06 -2.34 0.57
N GLY A 119 18.63 -3.58 0.36
CA GLY A 119 18.05 -4.39 1.43
C GLY A 119 16.56 -4.15 1.72
N LYS A 120 15.79 -3.55 0.79
CA LYS A 120 14.34 -3.30 0.99
C LYS A 120 13.55 -4.55 1.37
N THR A 121 13.87 -5.71 0.77
CA THR A 121 13.25 -6.99 1.12
C THR A 121 13.59 -7.44 2.56
N TYR A 122 14.81 -7.15 3.05
CA TYR A 122 15.19 -7.43 4.45
C TYR A 122 14.39 -6.56 5.42
N VAL A 123 14.26 -5.27 5.13
CA VAL A 123 13.41 -4.35 5.90
C VAL A 123 11.95 -4.81 5.89
N ALA A 124 11.43 -5.22 4.73
CA ALA A 124 10.07 -5.75 4.61
C ALA A 124 9.88 -7.03 5.45
N ALA A 125 10.84 -7.95 5.43
CA ALA A 125 10.82 -9.15 6.27
C ALA A 125 10.91 -8.82 7.76
N ALA A 126 11.73 -7.82 8.14
CA ALA A 126 11.85 -7.35 9.51
C ALA A 126 10.53 -6.79 10.04
N ILE A 127 9.86 -5.94 9.26
CA ILE A 127 8.53 -5.41 9.57
C ILE A 127 7.52 -6.55 9.69
N ALA A 128 7.49 -7.46 8.70
CA ALA A 128 6.59 -8.61 8.71
C ALA A 128 6.79 -9.48 9.96
N SER A 129 8.05 -9.71 10.36
CA SER A 129 8.39 -10.49 11.55
C SER A 129 7.99 -9.82 12.85
N ALA A 130 8.15 -8.49 12.95
CA ALA A 130 7.88 -7.73 14.16
C ALA A 130 6.38 -7.59 14.46
N VAL A 131 5.51 -7.86 13.48
CA VAL A 131 4.07 -7.72 13.67
C VAL A 131 3.42 -9.08 13.90
N ASP A 132 2.68 -9.19 15.00
CA ASP A 132 1.90 -10.39 15.34
C ASP A 132 0.49 -10.35 14.74
N ALA A 133 0.43 -10.27 13.42
CA ALA A 133 -0.81 -10.30 12.68
C ALA A 133 -0.56 -10.73 11.22
N PRO A 134 -1.61 -11.15 10.50
CA PRO A 134 -1.53 -11.41 9.06
C PRO A 134 -1.03 -10.21 8.27
N PHE A 135 -0.02 -10.42 7.43
CA PHE A 135 0.49 -9.39 6.51
C PHE A 135 0.18 -9.74 5.05
N LEU A 136 0.10 -8.70 4.23
CA LEU A 136 0.02 -8.79 2.78
C LEU A 136 1.21 -8.08 2.16
N TYR A 137 2.00 -8.80 1.36
CA TYR A 137 3.03 -8.20 0.51
C TYR A 137 2.51 -8.10 -0.93
N LEU A 138 2.61 -6.92 -1.53
CA LEU A 138 2.16 -6.62 -2.88
C LEU A 138 3.32 -6.18 -3.77
N ALA A 139 3.43 -6.77 -4.96
CA ALA A 139 4.30 -6.27 -6.02
C ALA A 139 3.60 -6.36 -7.39
N HIS A 140 4.08 -5.60 -8.37
CA HIS A 140 3.44 -5.56 -9.69
C HIS A 140 3.80 -6.79 -10.54
N ARG A 141 5.06 -7.23 -10.48
CA ARG A 141 5.55 -8.30 -11.35
C ARG A 141 5.56 -9.65 -10.63
N ARG A 142 5.14 -10.70 -11.34
CA ARG A 142 5.09 -12.07 -10.82
C ARG A 142 6.46 -12.58 -10.36
N ASP A 143 7.53 -12.25 -11.05
CA ASP A 143 8.88 -12.67 -10.67
C ASP A 143 9.34 -12.07 -9.33
N ILE A 144 9.03 -10.80 -9.07
CA ILE A 144 9.30 -10.15 -7.77
C ILE A 144 8.50 -10.83 -6.67
N VAL A 145 7.22 -11.15 -6.92
CA VAL A 145 6.35 -11.87 -5.99
C VAL A 145 6.92 -13.26 -5.67
N LEU A 146 7.30 -14.04 -6.68
CA LEU A 146 7.87 -15.38 -6.50
C LEU A 146 9.20 -15.32 -5.74
N GLN A 147 10.08 -14.39 -6.09
CA GLN A 147 11.35 -14.19 -5.41
C GLN A 147 11.15 -13.81 -3.94
N THR A 148 10.22 -12.90 -3.67
CA THR A 148 9.92 -12.47 -2.31
C THR A 148 9.28 -13.58 -1.49
N TYR A 149 8.34 -14.33 -2.09
CA TYR A 149 7.72 -15.50 -1.44
C TYR A 149 8.77 -16.53 -1.00
N GLN A 150 9.73 -16.88 -1.86
CA GLN A 150 10.79 -17.83 -1.49
C GLN A 150 11.63 -17.29 -0.32
N ARG A 151 12.07 -16.03 -0.40
CA ARG A 151 12.80 -15.37 0.69
C ARG A 151 12.00 -15.34 1.99
N PHE A 152 10.72 -15.00 1.93
CA PHE A 152 9.86 -14.92 3.12
C PHE A 152 9.65 -16.30 3.74
N LYS A 153 9.46 -17.34 2.93
CA LYS A 153 9.35 -18.73 3.39
C LYS A 153 10.64 -19.22 4.06
N GLU A 154 11.79 -18.79 3.56
CA GLU A 154 13.10 -19.11 4.14
C GLU A 154 13.40 -18.32 5.42
N TRP A 155 13.08 -17.02 5.44
CA TRP A 155 13.53 -16.09 6.49
C TRP A 155 12.56 -15.97 7.65
N LEU A 156 11.25 -16.01 7.40
CA LEU A 156 10.25 -15.84 8.46
C LEU A 156 10.05 -17.16 9.23
N LYS A 157 9.82 -17.04 10.53
CA LYS A 157 9.44 -18.16 11.41
C LYS A 157 7.92 -18.38 11.45
N ARG A 158 7.23 -18.17 10.32
CA ARG A 158 5.80 -18.39 10.14
C ARG A 158 5.52 -18.77 8.69
N ASP A 159 4.40 -19.44 8.44
CA ASP A 159 4.00 -19.79 7.09
C ASP A 159 3.54 -18.56 6.31
N VAL A 160 3.86 -18.54 5.02
CA VAL A 160 3.54 -17.47 4.09
C VAL A 160 3.03 -18.09 2.82
N GLY A 161 1.90 -17.60 2.33
CA GLY A 161 1.24 -18.07 1.13
C GLY A 161 1.56 -17.21 -0.09
N LEU A 162 1.13 -17.67 -1.24
CA LEU A 162 1.41 -17.09 -2.55
C LEU A 162 0.10 -16.94 -3.32
N ALA A 163 -0.10 -15.79 -3.97
CA ALA A 163 -1.15 -15.64 -4.97
C ALA A 163 -0.64 -14.80 -6.17
N ALA A 164 -0.22 -15.49 -7.23
CA ALA A 164 0.34 -14.86 -8.42
C ALA A 164 -0.20 -15.51 -9.70
N GLY A 165 -1.42 -15.15 -10.12
CA GLY A 165 -2.07 -15.78 -11.28
C GLY A 165 -2.51 -17.21 -10.98
N SER A 166 -1.92 -18.19 -11.67
CA SER A 166 -2.17 -19.63 -11.47
C SER A 166 -1.54 -20.20 -10.19
N ASP A 167 -0.50 -19.55 -9.67
CA ASP A 167 0.21 -20.04 -8.48
C ASP A 167 -0.55 -19.56 -7.25
N TYR A 168 -1.05 -20.53 -6.48
CA TYR A 168 -1.87 -20.25 -5.31
C TYR A 168 -1.57 -21.23 -4.17
N GLU A 169 -1.19 -20.66 -3.03
CA GLU A 169 -1.02 -21.36 -1.76
C GLU A 169 -1.56 -20.44 -0.67
N GLU A 170 -2.67 -20.84 -0.05
CA GLU A 170 -3.36 -20.02 0.95
C GLU A 170 -2.71 -20.20 2.34
N GLN A 171 -2.41 -19.08 2.99
CA GLN A 171 -1.91 -19.00 4.36
C GLN A 171 -2.43 -17.73 5.02
N GLU A 172 -2.25 -17.58 6.33
CA GLU A 172 -2.66 -16.36 7.04
C GLU A 172 -2.01 -15.11 6.44
N SER A 173 -0.69 -15.13 6.24
CA SER A 173 0.07 -14.07 5.58
C SER A 173 0.34 -14.42 4.12
N MET A 174 0.25 -13.44 3.22
CA MET A 174 0.26 -13.68 1.78
C MET A 174 1.21 -12.75 1.03
N VAL A 175 1.85 -13.27 -0.03
CA VAL A 175 2.56 -12.49 -1.04
C VAL A 175 1.77 -12.56 -2.34
N MET A 176 1.36 -11.41 -2.89
CA MET A 176 0.47 -11.37 -4.04
C MET A 176 0.90 -10.38 -5.11
N THR A 177 0.50 -10.65 -6.35
CA THR A 177 0.50 -9.61 -7.39
C THR A 177 -0.68 -8.66 -7.19
N PHE A 178 -0.54 -7.39 -7.58
CA PHE A 178 -1.67 -6.44 -7.58
C PHE A 178 -2.89 -6.95 -8.38
N GLN A 179 -2.64 -7.64 -9.50
CA GLN A 179 -3.71 -8.17 -10.35
C GLN A 179 -4.52 -9.26 -9.64
N THR A 180 -3.86 -10.15 -8.91
CA THR A 180 -4.54 -11.18 -8.11
C THR A 180 -5.22 -10.57 -6.89
N ALA A 181 -4.55 -9.64 -6.19
CA ALA A 181 -5.11 -8.95 -5.03
C ALA A 181 -6.43 -8.22 -5.36
N ALA A 182 -6.53 -7.61 -6.55
CA ALA A 182 -7.76 -6.94 -6.99
C ALA A 182 -9.00 -7.86 -7.09
N LYS A 183 -8.80 -9.18 -7.14
CA LYS A 183 -9.86 -10.19 -7.18
C LYS A 183 -9.92 -11.05 -5.91
N TYR A 184 -9.05 -10.77 -4.94
CA TYR A 184 -8.96 -11.55 -3.71
C TYR A 184 -10.16 -11.23 -2.80
N PRO A 185 -10.83 -12.25 -2.23
CA PRO A 185 -12.13 -12.07 -1.59
C PRO A 185 -12.07 -11.25 -0.30
N ASP A 186 -10.98 -11.34 0.46
CA ASP A 186 -10.86 -10.66 1.76
C ASP A 186 -9.46 -10.10 2.00
N LEU A 187 -9.22 -8.87 1.51
CA LEU A 187 -8.01 -8.11 1.82
C LEU A 187 -8.07 -7.39 3.18
N LYS A 188 -9.22 -7.39 3.87
CA LYS A 188 -9.39 -6.67 5.15
C LYS A 188 -8.80 -7.43 6.33
N ARG A 189 -8.63 -8.75 6.19
CA ARG A 189 -8.00 -9.59 7.22
C ARG A 189 -6.55 -9.19 7.51
N PHE A 190 -5.85 -8.62 6.53
CA PHE A 190 -4.44 -8.25 6.69
C PHE A 190 -4.32 -6.96 7.50
N LYS A 191 -3.50 -7.00 8.55
CA LYS A 191 -3.26 -5.85 9.43
C LYS A 191 -2.01 -5.07 9.05
N VAL A 192 -1.17 -5.65 8.19
CA VAL A 192 0.01 -5.02 7.61
C VAL A 192 -0.04 -5.15 6.10
N VAL A 193 0.16 -4.05 5.39
CA VAL A 193 0.34 -4.07 3.93
C VAL A 193 1.72 -3.55 3.59
N LEU A 194 2.50 -4.36 2.89
CA LEU A 194 3.84 -4.08 2.39
C LEU A 194 3.75 -3.97 0.87
N VAL A 195 4.25 -2.90 0.28
CA VAL A 195 4.10 -2.64 -1.15
C VAL A 195 5.44 -2.34 -1.80
N ASP A 196 5.89 -3.22 -2.69
CA ASP A 196 7.12 -3.02 -3.43
C ASP A 196 6.91 -2.31 -4.75
N GLU A 197 7.94 -1.57 -5.16
CA GLU A 197 7.91 -0.62 -6.28
C GLU A 197 6.64 0.25 -6.25
N ALA A 198 6.39 0.86 -5.10
CA ALA A 198 5.21 1.70 -4.87
C ALA A 198 5.10 2.88 -5.87
N HIS A 199 6.18 3.20 -6.59
CA HIS A 199 6.22 4.20 -7.66
C HIS A 199 5.76 3.69 -9.05
N HIS A 200 5.67 2.37 -9.27
CA HIS A 200 5.39 1.78 -10.58
C HIS A 200 3.93 1.31 -10.77
N CYS A 201 3.07 1.41 -9.76
CA CYS A 201 1.73 0.85 -9.88
C CYS A 201 0.77 1.79 -10.65
N PRO A 202 -0.02 1.29 -11.62
CA PRO A 202 -1.08 2.09 -12.25
C PRO A 202 -1.99 2.66 -11.18
N ALA A 203 -2.06 3.98 -11.11
CA ALA A 203 -2.69 4.73 -10.02
C ALA A 203 -4.09 4.22 -9.66
N LEU A 204 -4.90 3.83 -10.67
CA LEU A 204 -6.24 3.29 -10.47
C LEU A 204 -6.28 1.88 -9.86
N THR A 205 -5.48 0.94 -10.36
CA THR A 205 -5.45 -0.45 -9.84
C THR A 205 -4.83 -0.47 -8.45
N PHE A 206 -3.78 0.33 -8.25
CA PHE A 206 -3.16 0.55 -6.94
C PHE A 206 -4.19 1.01 -5.92
N CYS A 207 -4.83 2.17 -6.17
CA CYS A 207 -5.84 2.71 -5.27
C CYS A 207 -6.96 1.75 -4.98
N ARG A 208 -7.47 1.05 -6.00
CA ARG A 208 -8.53 0.06 -5.84
C ARG A 208 -8.12 -1.02 -4.85
N VAL A 209 -6.96 -1.64 -5.04
CA VAL A 209 -6.45 -2.68 -4.11
C VAL A 209 -6.25 -2.11 -2.71
N LEU A 210 -5.64 -0.93 -2.58
CA LEU A 210 -5.41 -0.35 -1.25
C LEU A 210 -6.70 0.03 -0.52
N CYS A 211 -7.77 0.38 -1.23
CA CYS A 211 -9.08 0.65 -0.65
C CYS A 211 -9.82 -0.62 -0.19
N LEU A 212 -9.44 -1.79 -0.72
CA LEU A 212 -9.97 -3.07 -0.25
C LEU A 212 -9.30 -3.51 1.05
N CYS A 213 -8.11 -2.98 1.36
CA CYS A 213 -7.41 -3.19 2.62
C CYS A 213 -7.98 -2.28 3.73
N ASP A 214 -7.97 -2.77 4.97
CA ASP A 214 -8.27 -1.94 6.16
C ASP A 214 -7.09 -1.89 7.15
N ALA A 215 -5.90 -2.28 6.67
CA ALA A 215 -4.70 -2.46 7.48
C ALA A 215 -4.30 -1.17 8.24
N PRO A 216 -4.13 -1.22 9.57
CA PRO A 216 -3.60 -0.12 10.37
C PRO A 216 -2.12 0.18 10.10
N LEU A 217 -1.36 -0.80 9.60
CA LEU A 217 0.06 -0.65 9.27
C LEU A 217 0.26 -0.75 7.75
N PHE A 218 0.96 0.23 7.17
CA PHE A 218 1.12 0.36 5.72
C PHE A 218 2.52 0.85 5.33
N PHE A 219 3.25 0.06 4.55
CA PHE A 219 4.62 0.41 4.18
C PHE A 219 4.84 0.26 2.68
N GLY A 220 5.28 1.34 2.05
CA GLY A 220 5.72 1.33 0.66
C GLY A 220 7.25 1.24 0.56
N PHE A 221 7.74 0.58 -0.46
CA PHE A 221 9.16 0.45 -0.79
C PHE A 221 9.38 0.97 -2.20
N THR A 222 10.39 1.83 -2.38
CA THR A 222 10.69 2.43 -3.68
C THR A 222 12.18 2.67 -3.86
N ALA A 223 12.66 2.53 -5.09
CA ALA A 223 14.01 2.94 -5.49
C ALA A 223 14.13 4.42 -5.89
N THR A 224 12.99 5.09 -6.11
CA THR A 224 12.88 6.46 -6.62
C THR A 224 11.99 7.32 -5.73
#